data_AF-A0A495K5R3-F1
#
_entry.id   AF-A0A495K5R3-F1
#
_cell.length_a   1.000
_cell.length_b   1.000
_cell.length_c   1.000
_cell.angle_alpha   90.00
_cell.angle_beta   90.00
_cell.angle_gamma   90.00
#
_symmetry.space_group_name_H-M   'P 1'
#
loop_
_entity.id
_entity.type
_entity.pdbx_description
1 polymer ?
#
loop_
_entity_poly.entity_id
_entity_poly.type
_entity_poly.pdbx_seq_one_letter_code
_entity_poly.pdbx_strand_id
1 'polypeptide(L)'
;MSTPPVTITVRGHARRQCAPNRCTVRVRVSADGSSRAAAADRADTAVREVTDIVTTLHDRPASPVSRWTFDQVQHSRHRPYDRDGKKRAWQYYSSATITVTFVEFKAVAPFVAQVADVESVTVGHLDWWLTRKATLKRTARVRDQAVLDALAKAKGYTASLGYNTFHAVAIADPGMLGIVAAEPHHERIMAATPAAMGLPADMGGEDQPSPSLRPERISISASVEARFEALMPD
;
A
#
# COMPACT_ATOMS: atom_id res chain seq x y z
N MET A 1 -0.95 24.27 54.28
CA MET A 1 -1.31 22.95 53.71
C MET A 1 -0.92 23.01 52.25
N SER A 2 -0.04 22.11 51.78
CA SER A 2 0.40 22.11 50.37
C SER A 2 -0.77 21.70 49.47
N THR A 3 -0.99 22.44 48.39
CA THR A 3 -2.07 22.16 47.43
C THR A 3 -1.76 20.85 46.69
N PRO A 4 -2.72 19.91 46.59
CA PRO A 4 -2.49 18.65 45.90
C PRO A 4 -2.15 18.88 44.43
N PRO A 5 -1.27 18.05 43.82
CA PRO A 5 -0.89 18.20 42.42
C PRO A 5 -2.09 17.98 41.50
N VAL A 6 -2.12 18.71 40.38
CA VAL A 6 -3.09 18.44 39.32
C VAL A 6 -2.51 17.39 38.39
N THR A 7 -3.25 16.29 38.21
CA THR A 7 -2.92 15.24 37.25
C THR A 7 -3.53 15.56 35.88
N ILE A 8 -2.71 15.56 34.84
CA ILE A 8 -3.11 15.74 33.45
C ILE A 8 -2.88 14.42 32.72
N THR A 9 -3.96 13.77 32.29
CA THR A 9 -3.88 12.55 31.48
C THR A 9 -4.36 12.85 30.07
N VAL A 10 -3.50 12.61 29.08
CA VAL A 10 -3.75 12.97 27.67
C VAL A 10 -3.35 11.87 26.73
N ARG A 11 -4.00 11.85 25.56
CA ARG A 11 -3.56 11.05 24.41
C ARG A 11 -2.89 11.95 23.38
N GLY A 12 -1.65 11.63 23.05
CA GLY A 12 -0.88 12.24 21.98
C GLY A 12 -1.07 11.48 20.67
N HIS A 13 -1.17 12.19 19.55
CA HIS A 13 -1.37 11.59 18.24
C HIS A 13 -0.50 12.27 17.18
N ALA A 14 0.02 11.48 16.25
CA ALA A 14 0.69 12.01 15.08
C ALA A 14 0.42 11.15 13.85
N ARG A 15 0.41 11.82 12.69
CA ARG A 15 0.30 11.20 11.37
C ARG A 15 1.28 11.84 10.40
N ARG A 16 1.92 11.03 9.57
CA ARG A 16 2.78 11.49 8.48
C ARG A 16 2.52 10.68 7.22
N GLN A 17 2.49 11.39 6.10
CA GLN A 17 2.57 10.78 4.78
C GLN A 17 4.02 10.64 4.37
N CYS A 18 4.37 9.53 3.73
CA CYS A 18 5.70 9.26 3.25
C CYS A 18 5.68 8.57 1.89
N ALA A 19 6.73 8.78 1.10
CA ALA A 19 6.88 8.10 -0.18
C ALA A 19 7.14 6.60 0.05
N PRO A 20 6.55 5.71 -0.76
CA PRO A 20 6.90 4.29 -0.77
C PRO A 20 8.36 4.10 -1.20
N ASN A 21 8.94 2.95 -0.86
CA ASN A 21 10.29 2.58 -1.29
C ASN A 21 10.35 1.24 -2.03
N ARG A 22 9.18 0.63 -2.27
CA ARG A 22 9.00 -0.57 -3.09
C ARG A 22 7.74 -0.41 -3.93
N CYS A 23 7.76 -1.04 -5.09
CA CYS A 23 6.61 -1.21 -5.96
C CYS A 23 6.54 -2.68 -6.38
N THR A 24 5.42 -3.35 -6.18
CA THR A 24 5.20 -4.70 -6.73
C THR A 24 4.23 -4.61 -7.89
N VAL A 25 4.69 -5.01 -9.07
CA VAL A 25 3.85 -5.18 -10.26
C VAL A 25 3.35 -6.62 -10.28
N ARG A 26 2.03 -6.79 -10.40
CA ARG A 26 1.41 -8.11 -10.61
C ARG A 26 1.08 -8.29 -12.08
N VAL A 27 1.76 -9.23 -12.73
CA VAL A 27 1.52 -9.61 -14.11
C VAL A 27 0.69 -10.88 -14.11
N ARG A 28 -0.46 -10.87 -14.81
CA ARG A 28 -1.31 -12.05 -14.98
C ARG A 28 -1.20 -12.52 -16.41
N VAL A 29 -0.91 -13.81 -16.59
CA VAL A 29 -1.07 -14.50 -17.86
C VAL A 29 -2.42 -15.19 -17.83
N SER A 30 -3.20 -15.07 -18.91
CA SER A 30 -4.46 -15.77 -19.09
C SER A 30 -4.68 -16.05 -20.57
N ALA A 31 -4.67 -17.32 -20.94
CA ALA A 31 -4.92 -17.78 -22.29
C ALA A 31 -6.08 -18.78 -22.31
N ASP A 32 -6.94 -18.68 -23.32
CA ASP A 32 -8.00 -19.65 -23.58
C ASP A 32 -7.72 -20.47 -24.85
N GLY A 33 -8.41 -21.59 -25.00
CA GLY A 33 -8.25 -22.45 -26.17
C GLY A 33 -9.36 -23.48 -26.33
N SER A 34 -9.47 -24.01 -27.56
CA SER A 34 -10.39 -25.11 -27.91
C SER A 34 -9.98 -26.46 -27.30
N SER A 35 -8.74 -26.57 -26.83
CA SER A 35 -8.22 -27.74 -26.11
C SER A 35 -7.33 -27.30 -24.94
N ARG A 36 -7.08 -28.21 -23.99
CA ARG A 36 -6.13 -27.96 -22.89
C ARG A 36 -4.74 -27.61 -23.41
N ALA A 37 -4.25 -28.35 -24.41
CA ALA A 37 -2.93 -28.13 -24.99
C ALA A 37 -2.83 -26.74 -25.61
N ALA A 38 -3.81 -26.35 -26.44
CA ALA A 38 -3.82 -25.03 -27.09
C ALA A 38 -3.86 -23.86 -26.08
N ALA A 39 -4.57 -24.00 -24.96
CA ALA A 39 -4.56 -22.99 -23.90
C ALA A 39 -3.21 -22.98 -23.15
N ALA A 40 -2.64 -24.15 -22.88
CA ALA A 40 -1.35 -24.28 -22.19
C ALA A 40 -0.19 -23.71 -23.03
N ASP A 41 -0.08 -24.07 -24.31
CA ASP A 41 1.02 -23.63 -25.18
C ASP A 41 1.10 -22.10 -25.29
N ARG A 42 -0.06 -21.43 -25.39
CA ARG A 42 -0.15 -19.97 -25.38
C ARG A 42 0.28 -19.37 -24.04
N ALA A 43 -0.22 -19.91 -22.94
CA ALA A 43 0.18 -19.44 -21.61
C ALA A 43 1.67 -19.65 -21.34
N ASP A 44 2.25 -20.79 -21.74
CA ASP A 44 3.66 -21.09 -21.59
C ASP A 44 4.54 -20.14 -22.42
N THR A 45 4.10 -19.79 -23.64
CA THR A 45 4.78 -18.81 -24.48
C THR A 45 4.81 -17.44 -23.80
N ALA A 46 3.66 -16.95 -23.35
CA ALA A 46 3.57 -15.67 -22.64
C ALA A 46 4.35 -15.66 -21.32
N VAL A 47 4.33 -16.76 -20.56
CA VAL A 47 5.13 -16.90 -19.33
C VAL A 47 6.61 -16.79 -19.65
N ARG A 48 7.12 -17.52 -20.65
CA ARG A 48 8.54 -17.48 -21.03
C ARG A 48 8.97 -16.06 -21.38
N GLU A 49 8.21 -15.38 -22.25
CA GLU A 49 8.51 -14.02 -22.67
C GLU A 49 8.55 -13.04 -21.48
N VAL A 50 7.54 -13.09 -20.60
CA VAL A 50 7.54 -12.25 -19.38
C VAL A 50 8.70 -12.60 -18.47
N THR A 51 9.01 -13.88 -18.25
CA THR A 51 10.13 -14.27 -17.39
C THR A 51 11.48 -13.87 -17.98
N ASP A 52 11.64 -13.86 -19.29
CA ASP A 52 12.85 -13.42 -19.97
C ASP A 52 13.05 -11.90 -19.80
N ILE A 53 11.98 -11.11 -19.93
CA ILE A 53 11.98 -9.66 -19.63
C ILE A 53 12.40 -9.40 -18.18
N VAL A 54 11.76 -10.12 -17.23
CA VAL A 54 12.03 -9.94 -15.80
C VAL A 54 13.45 -10.36 -15.43
N THR A 55 13.93 -11.49 -15.95
CA THR A 55 15.28 -12.00 -15.69
C THR A 55 16.34 -11.05 -16.24
N THR A 56 16.13 -10.52 -17.44
CA THR A 56 17.00 -9.50 -18.06
C THR A 56 17.10 -8.22 -17.24
N LEU A 57 16.02 -7.81 -16.57
CA LEU A 57 16.04 -6.68 -15.63
C LEU A 57 16.72 -7.05 -14.31
N HIS A 58 16.41 -8.24 -13.79
CA HIS A 58 16.85 -8.73 -12.50
C HIS A 58 18.36 -8.95 -12.43
N ASP A 59 18.97 -9.50 -13.48
CA ASP A 59 20.37 -9.95 -13.47
C ASP A 59 21.39 -8.82 -13.77
N ARG A 60 20.92 -7.58 -13.88
CA ARG A 60 21.79 -6.41 -14.06
C ARG A 60 22.57 -6.12 -12.77
N PRO A 61 23.85 -5.68 -12.86
CA PRO A 61 24.67 -5.36 -11.67
C PRO A 61 24.03 -4.33 -10.73
N ALA A 62 23.26 -3.38 -11.28
CA ALA A 62 22.43 -2.42 -10.54
C ALA A 62 20.95 -2.70 -10.82
N SER A 63 20.49 -3.87 -10.40
CA SER A 63 19.14 -4.33 -10.71
C SER A 63 18.06 -3.40 -10.15
N PRO A 64 17.13 -2.90 -10.98
CA PRO A 64 15.96 -2.17 -10.51
C PRO A 64 14.95 -3.09 -9.80
N VAL A 65 15.10 -4.42 -9.93
CA VAL A 65 14.23 -5.46 -9.37
C VAL A 65 14.91 -6.09 -8.16
N SER A 66 14.29 -6.02 -6.99
CA SER A 66 14.79 -6.70 -5.77
C SER A 66 14.48 -8.18 -5.70
N ARG A 67 13.34 -8.59 -6.26
CA ARG A 67 12.89 -9.98 -6.32
C ARG A 67 11.77 -10.10 -7.33
N TRP A 68 11.59 -11.30 -7.83
CA TRP A 68 10.39 -11.69 -8.56
C TRP A 68 10.00 -13.12 -8.19
N THR A 69 8.75 -13.49 -8.46
CA THR A 69 8.24 -14.84 -8.19
C THR A 69 7.34 -15.29 -9.32
N PHE A 70 7.45 -16.58 -9.64
CA PHE A 70 6.53 -17.35 -10.45
C PHE A 70 6.36 -18.71 -9.75
N ASP A 71 5.13 -19.19 -9.62
CA ASP A 71 4.84 -20.47 -8.95
C ASP A 71 4.55 -21.57 -9.98
N GLN A 72 3.35 -21.54 -10.56
CA GLN A 72 2.89 -22.55 -11.52
C GLN A 72 1.90 -21.96 -12.53
N VAL A 73 1.73 -22.67 -13.65
CA VAL A 73 0.61 -22.46 -14.56
C VAL A 73 -0.58 -23.29 -14.07
N GLN A 74 -1.72 -22.65 -13.89
CA GLN A 74 -2.97 -23.26 -13.48
C GLN A 74 -3.86 -23.49 -14.71
N HIS A 75 -4.46 -24.68 -14.80
CA HIS A 75 -5.38 -25.02 -15.88
C HIS A 75 -6.80 -25.20 -15.33
N SER A 76 -7.77 -24.66 -16.06
CA SER A 76 -9.18 -24.87 -15.78
C SER A 76 -9.95 -25.07 -17.07
N ARG A 77 -11.20 -25.50 -16.94
CA ARG A 77 -12.14 -25.55 -18.06
C ARG A 77 -13.54 -25.26 -17.55
N HIS A 78 -14.36 -24.66 -18.40
CA HIS A 78 -15.77 -24.47 -18.12
C HIS A 78 -16.59 -24.79 -19.38
N ARG A 79 -17.86 -25.08 -19.18
CA ARG A 79 -18.79 -25.41 -20.26
C ARG A 79 -19.92 -24.41 -20.23
N PRO A 80 -19.90 -23.39 -21.10
CA PRO A 80 -20.98 -22.41 -21.13
C PRO A 80 -22.27 -23.05 -21.67
N TYR A 81 -23.39 -22.46 -21.27
CA TYR A 81 -24.69 -22.73 -21.86
C TYR A 81 -24.98 -21.68 -22.93
N ASP A 82 -25.73 -22.05 -23.97
CA ASP A 82 -26.31 -21.07 -24.90
C ASP A 82 -27.57 -20.43 -24.31
N ARG A 83 -28.20 -19.53 -25.09
CA ARG A 83 -29.41 -18.80 -24.67
C ARG A 83 -30.61 -19.73 -24.44
N ASP A 84 -30.60 -20.91 -25.04
CA ASP A 84 -31.67 -21.92 -24.94
C ASP A 84 -31.38 -22.96 -23.83
N GLY A 85 -30.32 -22.75 -23.04
CA GLY A 85 -29.95 -23.64 -21.94
C GLY A 85 -29.24 -24.93 -22.38
N LYS A 86 -28.81 -25.03 -23.65
CA LYS A 86 -28.07 -26.18 -24.15
C LYS A 86 -26.56 -25.99 -23.93
N LYS A 87 -25.91 -27.08 -23.50
CA LYS A 87 -24.47 -27.09 -23.17
C LYS A 87 -23.61 -26.96 -24.43
N ARG A 88 -22.75 -25.94 -24.51
CA ARG A 88 -21.77 -25.73 -25.59
C ARG A 88 -20.54 -26.64 -25.43
N ALA A 89 -19.57 -26.53 -26.33
CA ALA A 89 -18.27 -27.21 -26.20
C ALA A 89 -17.52 -26.73 -24.94
N TRP A 90 -16.60 -27.56 -24.43
CA TRP A 90 -15.69 -27.14 -23.36
C TRP A 90 -14.80 -25.99 -23.85
N GLN A 91 -14.60 -25.00 -22.98
CA GLN A 91 -13.61 -23.94 -23.13
C GLN A 91 -12.53 -24.13 -22.06
N TYR A 92 -11.28 -24.18 -22.49
CA TYR A 92 -10.13 -24.42 -21.64
C TYR A 92 -9.40 -23.11 -21.39
N TYR A 93 -8.89 -22.94 -20.17
CA TYR A 93 -8.13 -21.78 -19.74
C TYR A 93 -6.85 -22.23 -19.06
N SER A 94 -5.78 -21.48 -19.33
CA SER A 94 -4.50 -21.57 -18.62
C SER A 94 -4.16 -20.18 -18.09
N SER A 95 -3.70 -20.11 -16.84
CA SER A 95 -3.36 -18.83 -16.22
C SER A 95 -2.15 -18.95 -15.31
N ALA A 96 -1.42 -17.86 -15.16
CA ALA A 96 -0.32 -17.75 -14.23
C ALA A 96 -0.25 -16.35 -13.62
N THR A 97 0.43 -16.22 -12.49
CA THR A 97 0.75 -14.93 -11.89
C THR A 97 2.25 -14.83 -11.69
N ILE A 98 2.82 -13.73 -12.18
CA ILE A 98 4.21 -13.33 -11.95
C ILE A 98 4.16 -12.04 -11.11
N THR A 99 4.96 -11.97 -10.05
CA THR A 99 5.10 -10.74 -9.26
C THR A 99 6.52 -10.23 -9.33
N VAL A 100 6.69 -8.93 -9.52
CA VAL A 100 8.00 -8.29 -9.68
C VAL A 100 8.09 -7.10 -8.74
N THR A 101 9.02 -7.14 -7.79
CA THR A 101 9.20 -6.07 -6.80
C THR A 101 10.38 -5.18 -7.17
N PHE A 102 10.08 -3.94 -7.52
CA PHE A 102 11.03 -2.89 -7.86
C PHE A 102 11.55 -2.12 -6.64
N VAL A 103 12.82 -1.76 -6.70
CA VAL A 103 13.48 -0.78 -5.82
C VAL A 103 13.71 0.55 -6.52
N GLU A 104 13.76 0.55 -7.85
CA GLU A 104 13.91 1.75 -8.68
C GLU A 104 12.64 1.99 -9.52
N PHE A 105 11.92 3.07 -9.20
CA PHE A 105 10.60 3.31 -9.80
C PHE A 105 10.63 3.77 -11.24
N LYS A 106 11.77 4.31 -11.70
CA LYS A 106 11.96 4.71 -13.11
C LYS A 106 11.86 3.52 -14.06
N ALA A 107 12.17 2.32 -13.60
CA ALA A 107 12.08 1.09 -14.39
C ALA A 107 10.65 0.51 -14.46
N VAL A 108 9.72 0.97 -13.61
CA VAL A 108 8.37 0.38 -13.51
C VAL A 108 7.55 0.69 -14.76
N ALA A 109 7.51 1.94 -15.22
CA ALA A 109 6.72 2.31 -16.39
C ALA A 109 7.22 1.63 -17.68
N PRO A 110 8.53 1.63 -17.99
CA PRO A 110 9.06 0.88 -19.14
C PRO A 110 8.78 -0.62 -19.05
N PHE A 111 8.93 -1.22 -17.85
CA PHE A 111 8.60 -2.62 -17.64
C PHE A 111 7.12 -2.92 -17.92
N VAL A 112 6.21 -2.10 -17.36
CA VAL A 112 4.76 -2.25 -17.57
C VAL A 112 4.40 -2.15 -19.03
N ALA A 113 4.96 -1.19 -19.77
CA ALA A 113 4.75 -1.07 -21.21
C ALA A 113 5.22 -2.33 -21.95
N GLN A 114 6.45 -2.78 -21.67
CA GLN A 114 7.03 -3.94 -22.33
C GLN A 114 6.24 -5.24 -22.09
N VAL A 115 5.78 -5.50 -20.85
CA VAL A 115 4.99 -6.71 -20.57
C VAL A 115 3.55 -6.61 -21.03
N ALA A 116 3.02 -5.40 -21.22
CA ALA A 116 1.67 -5.20 -21.74
C ALA A 116 1.57 -5.51 -23.25
N ASP A 117 2.68 -5.47 -23.97
CA ASP A 117 2.75 -5.84 -25.39
C ASP A 117 2.77 -7.36 -25.60
N VAL A 118 2.98 -8.15 -24.54
CA VAL A 118 2.99 -9.62 -24.60
C VAL A 118 1.56 -10.17 -24.73
N GLU A 119 1.32 -11.03 -25.70
CA GLU A 119 0.01 -11.67 -25.89
C GLU A 119 -0.41 -12.47 -24.63
N SER A 120 -1.71 -12.48 -24.31
CA SER A 120 -2.27 -13.17 -23.15
C SER A 120 -1.82 -12.60 -21.78
N VAL A 121 -1.18 -11.42 -21.75
CA VAL A 121 -0.80 -10.73 -20.52
C VAL A 121 -1.78 -9.63 -20.17
N THR A 122 -2.04 -9.49 -18.87
CA THR A 122 -2.69 -8.32 -18.29
C THR A 122 -1.85 -7.84 -17.12
N VAL A 123 -1.49 -6.56 -17.14
CA VAL A 123 -0.86 -5.91 -15.98
C VAL A 123 -1.96 -5.52 -14.99
N GLY A 124 -1.88 -6.08 -13.78
CA GLY A 124 -2.79 -5.77 -12.70
C GLY A 124 -2.42 -4.47 -11.96
N HIS A 125 -2.88 -4.36 -10.72
CA HIS A 125 -2.55 -3.23 -9.87
C HIS A 125 -1.06 -3.18 -9.50
N LEU A 126 -0.54 -1.97 -9.35
CA LEU A 126 0.78 -1.68 -8.82
C LEU A 126 0.66 -1.44 -7.32
N ASP A 127 1.26 -2.30 -6.51
CA ASP A 127 1.25 -2.17 -5.06
C ASP A 127 2.45 -1.37 -4.58
N TRP A 128 2.20 -0.23 -3.94
CA TRP A 128 3.23 0.67 -3.41
C TRP A 128 3.37 0.52 -1.91
N TRP A 129 4.55 0.12 -1.44
CA TRP A 129 4.74 -0.24 -0.04
C TRP A 129 6.10 0.19 0.52
N LEU A 130 6.22 0.09 1.85
CA LEU A 130 7.47 0.34 2.58
C LEU A 130 8.05 -0.97 3.11
N THR A 131 9.35 -1.14 2.95
CA THR A 131 10.07 -2.25 3.62
C THR A 131 9.86 -2.21 5.13
N ARG A 132 9.83 -3.38 5.78
CA ARG A 132 9.69 -3.50 7.25
C ARG A 132 10.66 -2.57 8.01
N LYS A 133 11.92 -2.52 7.58
CA LYS A 133 12.95 -1.64 8.16
C LYS A 133 12.56 -0.15 8.03
N ALA A 134 12.06 0.26 6.87
CA ALA A 134 11.63 1.65 6.67
C ALA A 134 10.36 1.95 7.47
N THR A 135 9.38 1.05 7.51
CA THR A 135 8.18 1.19 8.32
C THR A 135 8.53 1.39 9.79
N LEU A 136 9.35 0.51 10.38
CA LEU A 136 9.80 0.64 11.78
C LEU A 136 10.47 1.98 12.06
N LYS A 137 11.41 2.38 11.19
CA LYS A 137 12.12 3.67 11.34
C LYS A 137 11.18 4.88 11.25
N ARG A 138 10.18 4.83 10.38
CA ARG A 138 9.21 5.93 10.21
C ARG A 138 8.20 5.95 11.36
N THR A 139 7.71 4.79 11.81
CA THR A 139 6.82 4.67 12.97
C THR A 139 7.47 5.21 14.23
N ALA A 140 8.74 4.92 14.49
CA ALA A 140 9.47 5.50 15.63
C ALA A 140 9.43 7.04 15.61
N ARG A 141 9.71 7.66 14.46
CA ARG A 141 9.65 9.13 14.31
C ARG A 141 8.24 9.70 14.50
N VAL A 142 7.22 9.00 14.02
CA VAL A 142 5.82 9.42 14.22
C VAL A 142 5.42 9.26 15.69
N ARG A 143 5.92 8.24 16.38
CA ARG A 143 5.73 8.08 17.82
C ARG A 143 6.36 9.23 18.60
N ASP A 144 7.57 9.66 18.27
CA ASP A 144 8.20 10.83 18.88
C ASP A 144 7.32 12.09 18.71
N GLN A 145 6.71 12.26 17.54
CA GLN A 145 5.77 13.35 17.29
C GLN A 145 4.48 13.24 18.11
N ALA A 146 3.98 12.02 18.34
CA ALA A 146 2.83 11.80 19.22
C ALA A 146 3.17 12.16 20.68
N VAL A 147 4.41 11.92 21.14
CA VAL A 147 4.88 12.37 22.46
C VAL A 147 4.91 13.90 22.54
N LEU A 148 5.44 14.57 21.50
CA LEU A 148 5.44 16.02 21.45
C LEU A 148 4.03 16.63 21.43
N ASP A 149 3.08 15.97 20.77
CA ASP A 149 1.66 16.36 20.80
C ASP A 149 1.06 16.23 22.21
N ALA A 150 1.32 15.13 22.91
CA ALA A 150 0.90 14.96 24.31
C ALA A 150 1.51 16.04 25.23
N LEU A 151 2.80 16.34 25.06
CA LEU A 151 3.50 17.38 25.81
C LEU A 151 2.90 18.77 25.55
N ALA A 152 2.58 19.08 24.30
CA ALA A 152 1.95 20.35 23.93
C ALA A 152 0.56 20.51 24.57
N LYS A 153 -0.24 19.45 24.59
CA LYS A 153 -1.55 19.43 25.29
C LYS A 153 -1.38 19.67 26.78
N ALA A 154 -0.48 18.94 27.44
CA ALA A 154 -0.22 19.09 28.87
C ALA A 154 0.23 20.52 29.21
N LYS A 155 1.12 21.10 28.39
CA LYS A 155 1.53 22.50 28.52
C LYS A 155 0.37 23.48 28.36
N GLY A 156 -0.52 23.26 27.40
CA GLY A 156 -1.69 24.11 27.20
C GLY A 156 -2.65 24.06 28.41
N TYR A 157 -2.94 22.87 28.92
CA TYR A 157 -3.83 22.69 30.06
C TYR A 157 -3.26 23.28 31.35
N THR A 158 -2.00 23.01 31.64
CA THR A 158 -1.33 23.54 32.83
C THR A 158 -1.23 25.07 32.82
N ALA A 159 -0.85 25.67 31.68
CA ALA A 159 -0.81 27.12 31.54
C ALA A 159 -2.18 27.77 31.76
N SER A 160 -3.26 27.15 31.25
CA SER A 160 -4.63 27.66 31.41
C SER A 160 -5.11 27.62 32.86
N LEU A 161 -4.54 26.72 33.66
CA LEU A 161 -4.82 26.57 35.09
C LEU A 161 -3.89 27.42 35.98
N GLY A 162 -2.98 28.21 35.39
CA GLY A 162 -2.04 29.05 36.14
C GLY A 162 -0.76 28.35 36.59
N TYR A 163 -0.53 27.10 36.20
CA TYR A 163 0.71 26.37 36.50
C TYR A 163 1.82 26.77 35.52
N ASN A 164 3.02 26.99 36.06
CA ASN A 164 4.23 27.29 35.27
C ASN A 164 5.20 26.09 35.17
N THR A 165 5.00 25.06 35.99
CA THR A 165 5.83 23.86 36.04
C THR A 165 4.97 22.60 36.06
N PHE A 166 5.40 21.60 35.30
CA PHE A 166 4.80 20.27 35.27
C PHE A 166 5.86 19.25 34.81
N HIS A 167 5.65 17.98 35.14
CA HIS A 167 6.57 16.90 34.76
C HIS A 167 5.80 15.65 34.33
N ALA A 168 6.45 14.81 33.51
CA ALA A 168 5.87 13.55 33.07
C ALA A 168 5.98 12.49 34.18
N VAL A 169 4.89 11.78 34.44
CA VAL A 169 4.79 10.72 35.45
C VAL A 169 4.67 9.35 34.80
N ALA A 170 3.98 9.28 33.66
CA ALA A 170 3.86 8.04 32.91
C ALA A 170 3.71 8.30 31.42
N ILE A 171 4.22 7.36 30.62
CA ILE A 171 3.97 7.26 29.19
C ILE A 171 3.69 5.80 28.86
N ALA A 172 2.70 5.54 28.01
CA ALA A 172 2.40 4.19 27.56
C ALA A 172 1.81 4.17 26.15
N ASP A 173 1.76 2.97 25.57
CA ASP A 173 0.94 2.72 24.40
C ASP A 173 -0.55 2.85 24.75
N PRO A 174 -1.43 3.13 23.76
CA PRO A 174 -2.86 3.29 24.00
C PRO A 174 -3.51 2.12 24.75
N GLY A 175 -4.39 2.44 25.70
CA GLY A 175 -5.09 1.48 26.55
C GLY A 175 -4.31 1.00 27.77
N MET A 176 -3.02 1.34 27.90
CA MET A 176 -2.17 0.87 28.99
C MET A 176 -2.11 1.81 30.20
N LEU A 177 -2.65 3.04 30.09
CA LEU A 177 -2.71 3.99 31.21
C LEU A 177 -4.09 4.09 31.89
N GLY A 178 -4.99 3.15 31.57
CA GLY A 178 -6.36 3.14 32.09
C GLY A 178 -7.21 4.29 31.57
N ILE A 179 -6.83 4.88 30.42
CA ILE A 179 -7.63 5.92 29.76
C ILE A 179 -8.81 5.24 29.08
N VAL A 180 -10.02 5.46 29.60
CA VAL A 180 -11.26 5.09 28.89
C VAL A 180 -11.53 6.18 27.85
N ALA A 181 -10.86 6.09 26.70
CA ALA A 181 -11.22 6.89 25.55
C ALA A 181 -12.33 6.19 24.77
N ALA A 182 -13.38 6.91 24.38
CA ALA A 182 -14.26 6.46 23.32
C ALA A 182 -13.39 6.17 22.09
N GLU A 183 -13.49 4.94 21.57
CA GLU A 183 -12.83 4.55 20.32
C GLU A 183 -13.09 5.65 19.29
N PRO A 184 -12.05 6.23 18.64
CA PRO A 184 -12.30 7.02 17.46
C PRO A 184 -12.97 6.08 16.46
N HIS A 185 -14.27 6.30 16.22
CA HIS A 185 -14.98 5.65 15.14
C HIS A 185 -14.12 5.85 13.90
N HIS A 186 -13.55 4.76 13.40
CA HIS A 186 -12.95 4.73 12.09
C HIS A 186 -14.11 4.97 11.13
N GLU A 187 -14.39 6.22 10.80
CA GLU A 187 -15.14 6.53 9.59
C GLU A 187 -14.36 5.90 8.46
N ARG A 188 -14.83 4.73 8.04
CA ARG A 188 -14.48 4.16 6.75
C ARG A 188 -14.96 5.18 5.73
N ILE A 189 -14.07 6.08 5.34
CA ILE A 189 -14.23 6.83 4.10
C ILE A 189 -14.21 5.77 3.01
N MET A 190 -15.41 5.33 2.60
CA MET A 190 -15.60 4.63 1.35
C MET A 190 -15.16 5.61 0.26
N ALA A 191 -13.99 5.36 -0.33
CA ALA A 191 -13.61 6.04 -1.54
C ALA A 191 -14.61 5.65 -2.63
N ALA A 192 -15.57 6.54 -2.91
CA ALA A 192 -16.40 6.42 -4.09
C ALA A 192 -15.47 6.58 -5.31
N THR A 193 -15.32 5.51 -6.08
CA THR A 193 -14.76 5.59 -7.43
C THR A 193 -15.64 6.51 -8.27
N PRO A 194 -15.14 7.62 -8.82
CA PRO A 194 -15.89 8.33 -9.85
C PRO A 194 -15.99 7.43 -11.09
N ALA A 195 -17.21 7.15 -11.51
CA ALA A 195 -17.48 6.59 -12.83
C ALA A 195 -17.09 7.64 -13.88
N ALA A 196 -16.05 7.36 -14.66
CA ALA A 196 -15.69 8.20 -15.79
C ALA A 196 -16.63 7.89 -16.96
N MET A 197 -17.50 8.85 -17.25
CA MET A 197 -18.26 8.95 -18.51
C MET A 197 -17.28 9.07 -19.68
N GLY A 198 -17.52 8.28 -20.73
CA GLY A 198 -16.74 8.30 -21.95
C GLY A 198 -16.89 9.60 -22.74
N LEU A 199 -15.78 10.04 -23.32
CA LEU A 199 -15.71 10.96 -24.45
C LEU A 199 -14.76 10.34 -25.47
N PRO A 200 -15.05 10.44 -26.78
CA PRO A 200 -14.14 9.94 -27.80
C PRO A 200 -12.95 10.91 -27.92
N ALA A 201 -11.76 10.37 -28.13
CA ALA A 201 -10.60 11.16 -28.48
C ALA A 201 -9.96 10.63 -29.77
N ASP A 202 -9.71 11.61 -30.62
CA ASP A 202 -9.29 11.60 -32.00
C ASP A 202 -7.90 10.98 -32.22
N MET A 203 -7.66 10.48 -33.43
CA MET A 203 -6.37 9.92 -33.87
C MET A 203 -5.36 11.04 -34.16
N GLY A 204 -4.11 10.87 -33.68
CA GLY A 204 -2.92 11.42 -34.35
C GLY A 204 -1.83 12.01 -33.45
N GLY A 205 -0.57 11.57 -33.67
CA GLY A 205 0.64 12.33 -33.36
C GLY A 205 1.68 11.63 -32.47
N GLU A 206 2.85 11.34 -33.05
CA GLU A 206 4.06 10.77 -32.42
C GLU A 206 4.60 11.64 -31.26
N ASP A 207 5.27 10.98 -30.30
CA ASP A 207 6.01 11.53 -29.15
C ASP A 207 5.22 12.30 -28.07
N GLN A 208 4.14 11.71 -27.56
CA GLN A 208 3.63 12.10 -26.23
C GLN A 208 4.49 11.49 -25.12
N PRO A 209 5.00 12.28 -24.16
CA PRO A 209 5.74 11.75 -23.02
C PRO A 209 4.85 10.77 -22.26
N SER A 210 5.33 9.53 -22.10
CA SER A 210 4.57 8.49 -21.41
C SER A 210 4.08 9.01 -20.04
N PRO A 211 2.80 8.86 -19.70
CA PRO A 211 2.26 9.38 -18.45
C PRO A 211 3.09 8.88 -17.27
N SER A 212 3.66 9.81 -16.50
CA SER A 212 4.55 9.47 -15.39
C SER A 212 3.75 8.83 -14.25
N LEU A 213 4.17 7.66 -13.77
CA LEU A 213 3.59 7.05 -12.58
C LEU A 213 3.74 7.97 -11.36
N ARG A 214 2.65 8.17 -10.63
CA ARG A 214 2.63 8.91 -9.35
C ARG A 214 2.31 7.94 -8.22
N PRO A 215 3.32 7.40 -7.52
CA PRO A 215 3.11 6.48 -6.40
C PRO A 215 2.22 7.08 -5.33
N GLU A 216 1.27 6.30 -4.82
CA GLU A 216 0.46 6.71 -3.69
C GLU A 216 1.34 6.89 -2.44
N ARG A 217 1.08 7.95 -1.67
CA ARG A 217 1.81 8.16 -0.41
C ARG A 217 1.26 7.26 0.68
N ILE A 218 2.15 6.69 1.48
CA ILE A 218 1.81 5.82 2.60
C ILE A 218 1.63 6.65 3.86
N SER A 219 0.51 6.43 4.54
CA SER A 219 0.17 7.07 5.81
C SER A 219 0.68 6.22 6.98
N ILE A 220 1.48 6.82 7.87
CA ILE A 220 1.90 6.21 9.13
C ILE A 220 1.37 7.07 10.27
N SER A 221 0.70 6.43 11.23
CA SER A 221 0.19 7.07 12.45
C SER A 221 0.77 6.40 13.69
N ALA A 222 0.85 7.16 14.77
CA ALA A 222 1.17 6.66 16.10
C ALA A 222 0.35 7.42 17.13
N SER A 223 0.06 6.76 18.24
CA SER A 223 -0.58 7.36 19.41
C SER A 223 0.17 6.94 20.65
N VAL A 224 0.19 7.81 21.65
CA VAL A 224 0.72 7.54 22.99
C VAL A 224 -0.27 8.06 24.01
N GLU A 225 -0.27 7.47 25.19
CA GLU A 225 -0.95 8.00 26.35
C GLU A 225 0.12 8.53 27.31
N ALA A 226 -0.13 9.68 27.92
CA ALA A 226 0.80 10.28 28.86
C ALA A 226 0.07 10.88 30.05
N ARG A 227 0.69 10.76 31.22
CA ARG A 227 0.25 11.39 32.47
C ARG A 227 1.33 12.36 32.93
N PHE A 228 0.89 13.55 33.30
CA PHE A 228 1.73 14.61 33.84
C PHE A 228 1.16 15.09 35.17
N GLU A 229 2.00 15.70 35.99
CA GLU A 229 1.62 16.36 37.23
C GLU A 229 2.14 17.78 37.27
N ALA A 230 1.31 18.70 37.73
CA ALA A 230 1.63 20.10 37.94
C ALA A 230 1.43 20.49 39.41
N LEU A 231 2.37 21.27 39.94
CA LEU A 231 2.40 21.74 41.33
C LEU A 231 2.35 23.26 41.33
N MET A 232 1.55 23.85 42.21
CA MET A 232 1.57 25.30 42.41
C MET A 232 2.92 25.64 43.05
N PRO A 233 3.60 26.72 42.60
CA PRO A 233 4.73 27.25 43.37
C PRO A 233 4.22 27.70 44.74
N ASP A 234 5.02 27.43 45.78
CA ASP A 234 4.78 27.92 47.16
C ASP A 234 4.74 29.46 47.22
#